data_AF-A0A7Y6WZL2-F1
#
_entry.id   AF-A0A7Y6WZL2-F1
#
_cell.length_a   1.000
_cell.length_b   1.000
_cell.length_c   1.000
_cell.angle_alpha   90.00
_cell.angle_beta   90.00
_cell.angle_gamma   90.00
#
_symmetry.space_group_name_H-M   'P 1'
#
loop_
_entity.id
_entity.type
_entity.pdbx_description
1 polymer ?
#
loop_
_entity_poly.entity_id
_entity_poly.type
_entity_poly.pdbx_seq_one_letter_code
_entity_poly.pdbx_strand_id
1 'polypeptide(L)'
;MAFRKDVLTQIAGSYSNFSEHHKDIRSFFEIVGVRFAIREYGVSLKCLAGNKLFSNASGYLLSDDSSYPFYLWLPSWLGRFYVDPLHVPAGTAVDDSRARDVKLLAFIWIWLGFNDAYVSDAAGPECWFGVAEPRPEDPDEPVVCTADKIWKYFRIERTSQGESDGWLSGGFQKNAIGCDLNGRWHMRRVPLEQLSSYYAIEKHVIRPLGEKFNELSGALAPIAKTGT
;
A
#
# COMPACT_ATOMS: atom_id res chain seq x y z
N MET A 1 -20.86 -33.59 4.06
CA MET A 1 -19.62 -33.36 3.28
C MET A 1 -18.46 -33.88 4.12
N ALA A 2 -17.60 -34.76 3.60
CA ALA A 2 -16.47 -35.34 4.33
C ALA A 2 -15.15 -34.64 3.94
N PHE A 3 -14.15 -34.65 4.83
CA PHE A 3 -12.84 -34.06 4.56
C PHE A 3 -12.14 -34.77 3.39
N ARG A 4 -11.51 -33.97 2.53
CA ARG A 4 -10.71 -34.45 1.38
C ARG A 4 -9.38 -35.03 1.88
N LYS A 5 -9.15 -36.33 1.70
CA LYS A 5 -7.97 -37.05 2.24
C LYS A 5 -6.64 -36.51 1.73
N ASP A 6 -6.60 -36.16 0.45
CA ASP A 6 -5.48 -35.50 -0.25
C ASP A 6 -5.13 -34.13 0.34
N VAL A 7 -6.14 -33.36 0.76
CA VAL A 7 -5.90 -32.09 1.47
C VAL A 7 -5.30 -32.39 2.84
N LEU A 8 -5.88 -33.31 3.60
CA LEU A 8 -5.44 -33.64 4.96
C LEU A 8 -3.96 -34.03 5.03
N THR A 9 -3.43 -34.73 4.02
CA THR A 9 -2.01 -35.14 4.00
C THR A 9 -1.05 -33.97 3.72
N GLN A 10 -1.53 -32.89 3.10
CA GLN A 10 -0.72 -31.71 2.77
C GLN A 10 -0.83 -30.59 3.81
N ILE A 11 -1.86 -30.61 4.69
CA ILE A 11 -2.16 -29.51 5.63
C ILE A 11 -0.94 -29.04 6.40
N ALA A 12 -0.16 -29.95 6.98
CA ALA A 12 0.98 -29.57 7.82
C ALA A 12 2.07 -28.82 7.02
N GLY A 13 2.38 -29.30 5.81
CA GLY A 13 3.35 -28.65 4.92
C GLY A 13 2.86 -27.29 4.42
N SER A 14 1.60 -27.21 4.00
CA SER A 14 0.98 -25.95 3.56
C SER A 14 0.94 -24.91 4.67
N TYR A 15 0.60 -25.33 5.91
CA TYR A 15 0.61 -24.44 7.07
C TYR A 15 2.02 -23.93 7.39
N SER A 16 3.03 -24.81 7.35
CA SER A 16 4.42 -24.42 7.60
C SER A 16 4.89 -23.37 6.58
N ASN A 17 4.68 -23.61 5.29
CA ASN A 17 5.08 -22.66 4.23
C ASN A 17 4.36 -21.33 4.37
N PHE A 18 3.05 -21.36 4.66
CA PHE A 18 2.25 -20.16 4.86
C PHE A 18 2.71 -19.36 6.09
N SER A 19 3.07 -20.06 7.18
CA SER A 19 3.59 -19.46 8.40
C SER A 19 4.94 -18.78 8.17
N GLU A 20 5.89 -19.43 7.50
CA GLU A 20 7.19 -18.83 7.14
C GLU A 20 7.00 -17.59 6.27
N HIS A 21 6.15 -17.67 5.25
CA HIS A 21 5.82 -16.51 4.43
C HIS A 21 5.30 -15.31 5.24
N HIS A 22 4.44 -15.53 6.25
CA HIS A 22 3.96 -14.45 7.11
C HIS A 22 5.05 -13.89 8.04
N LYS A 23 6.00 -14.73 8.50
CA LYS A 23 7.17 -14.25 9.25
C LYS A 23 8.08 -13.39 8.39
N ASP A 24 8.26 -13.75 7.12
CA ASP A 24 9.04 -12.97 6.17
C ASP A 24 8.38 -11.61 5.90
N ILE A 25 7.05 -11.58 5.68
CA ILE A 25 6.30 -10.33 5.51
C ILE A 25 6.43 -9.43 6.75
N ARG A 26 6.31 -10.01 7.95
CA ARG A 26 6.48 -9.26 9.20
C ARG A 26 7.87 -8.65 9.27
N SER A 27 8.90 -9.46 9.03
CA SER A 27 10.31 -9.03 9.08
C SER A 27 10.60 -7.93 8.05
N PHE A 28 10.04 -8.06 6.85
CA PHE A 28 10.12 -7.04 5.80
C PHE A 28 9.53 -5.69 6.26
N PHE A 29 8.32 -5.67 6.83
CA PHE A 29 7.71 -4.42 7.29
C PHE A 29 8.40 -3.84 8.53
N GLU A 30 8.99 -4.67 9.39
CA GLU A 30 9.84 -4.20 10.50
C GLU A 30 11.09 -3.48 9.97
N ILE A 31 11.78 -4.05 8.97
CA ILE A 31 12.92 -3.40 8.29
C ILE A 31 12.51 -2.06 7.70
N VAL A 32 11.43 -2.04 6.90
CA VAL A 32 10.90 -0.81 6.29
C VAL A 32 10.59 0.25 7.35
N GLY A 33 9.94 -0.14 8.45
CA GLY A 33 9.58 0.78 9.53
C GLY A 33 10.81 1.43 10.18
N VAL A 34 11.85 0.65 10.47
CA VAL A 34 13.12 1.18 11.02
C VAL A 34 13.77 2.16 10.05
N ARG A 35 13.75 1.86 8.76
CA ARG A 35 14.43 2.68 7.75
C ARG A 35 13.72 3.97 7.41
N PHE A 36 12.40 3.94 7.32
CA PHE A 36 11.62 5.15 7.14
C PHE A 36 11.57 6.08 8.36
N ALA A 37 11.89 5.56 9.56
CA ALA A 37 12.10 6.43 10.72
C ALA A 37 13.36 7.31 10.58
N ILE A 38 14.31 6.94 9.71
CA ILE A 38 15.54 7.69 9.44
C ILE A 38 15.31 8.59 8.23
N ARG A 39 15.63 9.88 8.37
CA ARG A 39 15.48 10.88 7.28
C ARG A 39 16.64 10.81 6.26
N GLU A 40 17.00 9.61 5.82
CA GLU A 40 18.16 9.40 4.93
C GLU A 40 17.89 9.93 3.52
N TYR A 41 16.67 9.74 3.01
CA TYR A 41 16.27 10.13 1.65
C TYR A 41 15.39 11.39 1.63
N GLY A 42 15.67 12.34 2.51
CA GLY A 42 15.00 13.64 2.58
C GLY A 42 13.67 13.66 3.34
N VAL A 43 13.04 12.50 3.54
CA VAL A 43 11.79 12.33 4.28
C VAL A 43 11.91 11.28 5.37
N SER A 44 11.18 11.46 6.48
CA SER A 44 10.88 10.39 7.43
C SER A 44 9.42 10.02 7.26
N LEU A 45 9.11 8.72 7.17
CA LEU A 45 7.75 8.25 6.98
C LEU A 45 7.29 7.43 8.20
N LYS A 46 6.12 7.76 8.72
CA LYS A 46 5.45 7.00 9.80
C LYS A 46 4.30 6.19 9.26
N CYS A 47 4.15 4.97 9.74
CA CYS A 47 3.06 4.10 9.33
C CYS A 47 1.70 4.60 9.82
N LEU A 48 0.69 4.41 8.97
CA LEU A 48 -0.72 4.49 9.34
C LEU A 48 -1.20 3.16 9.90
N ALA A 49 -2.26 3.21 10.72
CA ALA A 49 -2.91 2.07 11.37
C ALA A 49 -1.99 1.26 12.31
N GLY A 50 -0.92 1.89 12.80
CA GLY A 50 0.02 1.32 13.77
C GLY A 50 0.62 -0.03 13.32
N ASN A 51 0.27 -1.11 14.02
CA ASN A 51 0.81 -2.46 13.75
C ASN A 51 -0.07 -3.31 12.83
N LYS A 52 -1.17 -2.77 12.29
CA LYS A 52 -2.09 -3.51 11.42
C LYS A 52 -1.65 -3.40 9.96
N LEU A 53 -1.86 -4.49 9.21
CA LEU A 53 -1.74 -4.49 7.76
C LEU A 53 -3.13 -4.32 7.15
N PHE A 54 -3.20 -3.57 6.06
CA PHE A 54 -4.35 -3.60 5.15
C PHE A 54 -4.37 -4.96 4.44
N SER A 55 -5.56 -5.52 4.26
CA SER A 55 -5.73 -6.81 3.63
C SER A 55 -7.01 -6.87 2.80
N ASN A 56 -7.03 -7.69 1.76
CA ASN A 56 -8.22 -7.95 0.96
C ASN A 56 -9.09 -9.09 1.50
N ALA A 57 -8.62 -9.86 2.50
CA ALA A 57 -9.43 -10.84 3.21
C ALA A 57 -9.97 -10.22 4.50
N SER A 58 -11.26 -9.86 4.50
CA SER A 58 -11.93 -9.31 5.68
C SER A 58 -12.65 -10.41 6.47
N GLY A 59 -11.89 -11.24 7.18
CA GLY A 59 -12.42 -12.17 8.18
C GLY A 59 -13.30 -13.31 7.66
N TYR A 60 -13.41 -14.37 8.47
CA TYR A 60 -14.28 -15.51 8.21
C TYR A 60 -15.73 -15.14 8.58
N LEU A 61 -16.61 -15.00 7.59
CA LEU A 61 -18.06 -15.09 7.80
C LEU A 61 -18.55 -16.39 7.18
N LEU A 62 -19.22 -17.24 7.97
CA LEU A 62 -19.80 -18.50 7.51
C LEU A 62 -21.06 -18.30 6.64
N SER A 63 -21.58 -17.07 6.60
CA SER A 63 -22.67 -16.59 5.76
C SER A 63 -22.38 -15.13 5.39
N ASP A 64 -22.49 -14.78 4.11
CA ASP A 64 -22.09 -13.48 3.57
C ASP A 64 -23.32 -12.65 3.17
N ASP A 65 -23.56 -11.53 3.86
CA ASP A 65 -24.54 -10.49 3.49
C ASP A 65 -23.86 -9.26 2.87
N SER A 66 -22.55 -9.33 2.54
CA SER A 66 -21.79 -8.18 2.07
C SER A 66 -22.05 -7.85 0.59
N SER A 67 -21.87 -6.58 0.24
CA SER A 67 -22.12 -6.06 -1.11
C SER A 67 -21.07 -6.45 -2.17
N TYR A 68 -20.03 -7.19 -1.77
CA TYR A 68 -18.97 -7.69 -2.64
C TYR A 68 -18.67 -9.14 -2.28
N PRO A 69 -18.59 -10.08 -3.24
CA PRO A 69 -18.35 -11.47 -2.91
C PRO A 69 -16.95 -11.64 -2.28
N PHE A 70 -16.86 -11.77 -0.96
CA PHE A 70 -15.61 -12.08 -0.27
C PHE A 70 -15.41 -13.61 -0.27
N TYR A 71 -14.95 -14.16 -1.39
CA TYR A 71 -14.63 -15.59 -1.51
C TYR A 71 -13.21 -15.94 -1.03
N LEU A 72 -12.44 -14.96 -0.54
CA LEU A 72 -11.03 -15.13 -0.18
C LEU A 72 -10.87 -15.59 1.27
N TRP A 73 -10.51 -16.87 1.41
CA TRP A 73 -10.22 -17.50 2.69
C TRP A 73 -8.86 -17.11 3.29
N LEU A 74 -7.93 -16.65 2.45
CA LEU A 74 -6.60 -16.19 2.82
C LEU A 74 -6.28 -14.89 2.07
N PRO A 75 -5.55 -13.97 2.71
CA PRO A 75 -5.18 -12.72 2.08
C PRO A 75 -4.17 -12.95 0.95
N SER A 76 -4.49 -12.49 -0.26
CA SER A 76 -3.51 -12.42 -1.35
C SER A 76 -2.77 -11.09 -1.37
N TRP A 77 -3.33 -10.06 -0.72
CA TRP A 77 -2.74 -8.73 -0.56
C TRP A 77 -2.53 -8.39 0.91
N LEU A 78 -1.36 -7.86 1.22
CA LEU A 78 -0.99 -7.34 2.54
C LEU A 78 -0.21 -6.03 2.38
N GLY A 79 -0.68 -4.95 2.99
CA GLY A 79 -0.09 -3.62 2.73
C GLY A 79 -0.03 -2.69 3.93
N ARG A 80 0.78 -1.64 3.77
CA ARG A 80 0.86 -0.49 4.68
C ARG A 80 0.87 0.81 3.91
N PHE A 81 0.38 1.84 4.58
CA PHE A 81 0.53 3.23 4.18
C PHE A 81 1.42 3.97 5.16
N TYR A 82 2.05 5.04 4.67
CA TYR A 82 2.92 5.90 5.44
C TYR A 82 2.73 7.36 5.06
N VAL A 83 3.00 8.24 6.02
CA VAL A 83 2.89 9.69 5.87
C VAL A 83 4.12 10.38 6.44
N ASP A 84 4.42 11.60 5.96
CA ASP A 84 5.44 12.44 6.59
C ASP A 84 4.87 13.07 7.87
N PRO A 85 5.43 12.77 9.06
CA PRO A 85 4.95 13.34 10.31
C PRO A 85 5.12 14.86 10.41
N LEU A 86 5.95 15.50 9.57
CA LEU A 86 6.07 16.97 9.53
C LEU A 86 4.78 17.65 9.08
N HIS A 87 3.91 16.92 8.39
CA HIS A 87 2.61 17.38 7.92
C HIS A 87 1.47 17.03 8.89
N VAL A 88 1.76 16.36 10.00
CA VAL A 88 0.78 16.02 11.04
C VAL A 88 0.76 17.13 12.10
N PRO A 89 -0.41 17.73 12.40
CA PRO A 89 -0.51 18.75 13.44
C PRO A 89 0.00 18.26 14.80
N ALA A 90 0.65 19.15 15.55
CA ALA A 90 1.19 18.82 16.85
C ALA A 90 0.09 18.33 17.81
N GLY A 91 0.33 17.20 18.48
CA GLY A 91 -0.63 16.58 19.40
C GLY A 91 -1.69 15.70 18.75
N THR A 92 -1.75 15.63 17.41
CA THR A 92 -2.67 14.76 16.68
C THR A 92 -2.02 13.40 16.40
N ALA A 93 -2.76 12.32 16.65
CA ALA A 93 -2.31 10.99 16.22
C ALA A 93 -2.29 10.93 14.68
N VAL A 94 -1.33 10.20 14.12
CA VAL A 94 -1.14 10.12 12.67
C VAL A 94 -2.42 9.66 11.97
N ASP A 95 -3.12 8.68 12.53
CA ASP A 95 -4.36 8.12 11.98
C ASP A 95 -5.53 9.13 11.97
N ASP A 96 -5.52 10.09 12.90
CA ASP A 96 -6.55 11.13 13.06
C ASP A 96 -6.23 12.43 12.29
N SER A 97 -5.04 12.50 11.67
CA SER A 97 -4.66 13.64 10.83
C SER A 97 -5.59 13.75 9.61
N ARG A 98 -5.81 14.97 9.11
CA ARG A 98 -6.75 15.21 8.01
C ARG A 98 -6.07 14.99 6.68
N ALA A 99 -6.82 14.49 5.69
CA ALA A 99 -6.31 14.26 4.35
C ALA A 99 -5.66 15.52 3.74
N ARG A 100 -6.25 16.70 3.97
CA ARG A 100 -5.71 17.99 3.51
C ARG A 100 -4.33 18.37 4.06
N ASP A 101 -4.01 17.91 5.27
CA ASP A 101 -2.77 18.29 5.96
C ASP A 101 -1.59 17.47 5.41
N VAL A 102 -1.81 16.17 5.26
CA VAL A 102 -0.80 15.19 4.85
C VAL A 102 -0.49 15.26 3.34
N LYS A 103 -1.51 15.44 2.49
CA LYS A 103 -1.45 15.57 1.01
C LYS A 103 -0.89 14.37 0.23
N LEU A 104 0.13 13.69 0.74
CA LEU A 104 0.80 12.54 0.12
C LEU A 104 0.79 11.32 1.03
N LEU A 105 0.50 10.17 0.44
CA LEU A 105 0.57 8.86 1.10
C LEU A 105 1.59 8.00 0.37
N ALA A 106 2.62 7.55 1.06
CA ALA A 106 3.43 6.44 0.57
C ALA A 106 2.71 5.13 0.87
N PHE A 107 2.89 4.12 0.04
CA PHE A 107 2.35 2.79 0.24
C PHE A 107 3.34 1.70 -0.17
N ILE A 108 3.27 0.56 0.52
CA ILE A 108 4.00 -0.66 0.19
C ILE A 108 3.06 -1.84 0.43
N TRP A 109 2.79 -2.60 -0.64
CA TRP A 109 1.85 -3.71 -0.69
C TRP A 109 2.55 -4.96 -1.23
N ILE A 110 2.38 -6.06 -0.54
CA ILE A 110 2.83 -7.38 -0.92
C ILE A 110 1.64 -8.12 -1.53
N TRP A 111 1.82 -8.62 -2.74
CA TRP A 111 0.84 -9.42 -3.47
C TRP A 111 1.41 -10.79 -3.79
N LEU A 112 0.60 -11.83 -3.63
CA LEU A 112 0.99 -13.19 -4.02
C LEU A 112 1.05 -13.40 -5.54
N GLY A 113 0.59 -12.44 -6.34
CA GLY A 113 0.62 -12.52 -7.80
C GLY A 113 -0.62 -13.14 -8.43
N PHE A 114 -1.66 -13.44 -7.64
CA PHE A 114 -2.89 -14.06 -8.13
C PHE A 114 -4.11 -13.72 -7.25
N ASN A 115 -5.29 -14.21 -7.67
CA ASN A 115 -6.57 -14.09 -6.95
C ASN A 115 -7.02 -12.64 -6.71
N ASP A 116 -6.83 -11.77 -7.70
CA ASP A 116 -7.43 -10.45 -7.74
C ASP A 116 -8.29 -10.31 -9.00
N ALA A 117 -9.56 -9.93 -8.84
CA ALA A 117 -10.50 -9.82 -9.96
C ALA A 117 -10.21 -8.62 -10.88
N TYR A 118 -9.32 -7.71 -10.46
CA TYR A 118 -9.06 -6.44 -11.11
C TYR A 118 -7.61 -6.22 -11.54
N VAL A 119 -6.75 -7.23 -11.33
CA VAL A 119 -5.33 -7.20 -11.69
C VAL A 119 -4.99 -8.51 -12.38
N SER A 120 -4.32 -8.43 -13.54
CA SER A 120 -3.88 -9.62 -14.26
C SER A 120 -2.83 -10.38 -13.44
N ASP A 121 -2.99 -11.71 -13.31
CA ASP A 121 -2.04 -12.57 -12.59
C ASP A 121 -0.58 -12.34 -13.03
N ALA A 122 0.33 -12.34 -12.06
CA ALA A 122 1.77 -12.21 -12.25
C ALA A 122 2.45 -13.58 -12.28
N ALA A 123 3.69 -13.62 -12.78
CA ALA A 123 4.50 -14.85 -12.80
C ALA A 123 4.88 -15.35 -11.39
N GLY A 124 4.77 -14.49 -10.38
CA GLY A 124 5.04 -14.81 -8.98
C GLY A 124 4.70 -13.64 -8.05
N PRO A 125 5.02 -13.77 -6.74
CA PRO A 125 4.75 -12.72 -5.77
C PRO A 125 5.52 -11.42 -6.05
N GLU A 126 4.87 -10.29 -5.80
CA GLU A 126 5.42 -8.95 -6.04
C GLU A 126 5.26 -8.02 -4.83
N CYS A 127 6.20 -7.08 -4.72
CA CYS A 127 6.11 -5.89 -3.88
C CYS A 127 5.76 -4.70 -4.76
N TRP A 128 4.59 -4.12 -4.51
CA TRP A 128 4.09 -2.92 -5.14
C TRP A 128 4.28 -1.76 -4.19
N PHE A 129 4.99 -0.72 -4.59
CA PHE A 129 5.21 0.44 -3.73
C PHE A 129 5.06 1.74 -4.50
N GLY A 130 4.67 2.80 -3.81
CA GLY A 130 4.42 4.05 -4.49
C GLY A 130 3.99 5.20 -3.60
N VAL A 131 3.68 6.31 -4.26
CA VAL A 131 3.20 7.54 -3.64
C VAL A 131 1.89 7.93 -4.31
N ALA A 132 0.88 8.17 -3.50
CA ALA A 132 -0.41 8.71 -3.91
C ALA A 132 -0.54 10.17 -3.44
N GLU A 133 -1.08 11.02 -4.31
CA GLU A 133 -1.58 12.36 -4.01
C GLU A 133 -3.12 12.31 -4.10
N PRO A 134 -3.80 11.70 -3.11
CA PRO A 134 -5.26 11.59 -3.16
C PRO A 134 -5.93 12.93 -2.92
N ARG A 135 -7.10 13.09 -3.54
CA ARG A 135 -7.98 14.25 -3.35
C ARG A 135 -9.39 13.71 -3.07
N PRO A 136 -9.70 13.34 -1.81
CA PRO A 136 -11.05 12.94 -1.43
C PRO A 136 -12.03 14.11 -1.59
N GLU A 137 -13.31 13.80 -1.72
CA GLU A 137 -14.38 14.81 -1.80
C GLU A 137 -14.50 15.60 -0.49
N ASP A 138 -14.37 14.91 0.65
CA ASP A 138 -14.20 15.54 1.96
C ASP A 138 -12.70 15.64 2.32
N PRO A 139 -12.07 16.82 2.20
CA PRO A 139 -10.67 17.03 2.57
C PRO A 139 -10.41 16.94 4.09
N ASP A 140 -11.47 17.00 4.90
CA ASP A 140 -11.43 16.94 6.35
C ASP A 140 -11.70 15.54 6.89
N GLU A 141 -11.79 14.52 6.03
CA GLU A 141 -11.83 13.15 6.52
C GLU A 141 -10.49 12.73 7.17
N PRO A 142 -10.51 11.79 8.13
CA PRO A 142 -9.27 11.19 8.65
C PRO A 142 -8.48 10.52 7.54
N VAL A 143 -7.16 10.70 7.54
CA VAL A 143 -6.26 10.19 6.50
C VAL A 143 -6.33 8.65 6.38
N VAL A 144 -6.65 7.96 7.49
CA VAL A 144 -6.84 6.50 7.48
C VAL A 144 -8.04 6.08 6.61
N CYS A 145 -9.10 6.89 6.54
CA CYS A 145 -10.23 6.68 5.65
C CYS A 145 -9.82 6.87 4.19
N THR A 146 -9.02 7.90 3.89
CA THR A 146 -8.46 8.11 2.56
C THR A 146 -7.56 6.95 2.13
N ALA A 147 -6.72 6.43 3.03
CA ALA A 147 -5.88 5.26 2.78
C ALA A 147 -6.70 4.00 2.50
N ASP A 148 -7.77 3.75 3.26
CA ASP A 148 -8.72 2.65 3.02
C ASP A 148 -9.41 2.76 1.65
N LYS A 149 -9.81 3.98 1.25
CA LYS A 149 -10.34 4.22 -0.09
C LYS A 149 -9.31 3.94 -1.18
N ILE A 150 -8.05 4.37 -1.01
CA ILE A 150 -6.98 4.02 -1.97
C ILE A 150 -6.85 2.50 -2.07
N TRP A 151 -6.75 1.80 -0.93
CA TRP A 151 -6.64 0.34 -0.88
C TRP A 151 -7.79 -0.35 -1.64
N LYS A 152 -9.02 0.10 -1.43
CA LYS A 152 -10.21 -0.48 -2.04
C LYS A 152 -10.38 -0.17 -3.52
N TYR A 153 -9.98 1.02 -3.97
CA TYR A 153 -10.32 1.55 -5.29
C TYR A 153 -9.14 1.74 -6.24
N PHE A 154 -7.91 1.44 -5.81
CA PHE A 154 -6.76 1.42 -6.69
C PHE A 154 -6.92 0.34 -7.78
N ARG A 155 -6.82 0.71 -9.06
CA ARG A 155 -7.07 -0.19 -10.20
C ARG A 155 -6.05 0.06 -11.30
N ILE A 156 -4.87 -0.55 -11.21
CA ILE A 156 -3.76 -0.29 -12.15
C ILE A 156 -4.19 -0.44 -13.61
N GLU A 157 -4.93 -1.52 -13.93
CA GLU A 157 -5.35 -1.86 -15.29
C GLU A 157 -6.28 -0.83 -15.93
N ARG A 158 -6.98 -0.03 -15.10
CA ARG A 158 -7.94 0.99 -15.56
C ARG A 158 -7.44 2.41 -15.41
N THR A 159 -6.53 2.64 -14.48
CA THR A 159 -6.13 3.99 -14.06
C THR A 159 -4.72 4.35 -14.46
N SER A 160 -3.93 3.40 -14.97
CA SER A 160 -2.60 3.66 -15.51
C SER A 160 -2.68 4.54 -16.76
N GLN A 161 -1.82 5.56 -16.80
CA GLN A 161 -1.75 6.56 -17.86
C GLN A 161 -0.41 6.54 -18.60
N GLY A 162 0.64 5.98 -17.98
CA GLY A 162 1.95 5.86 -18.60
C GLY A 162 3.03 5.44 -17.62
N GLU A 163 4.21 5.16 -18.18
CA GLU A 163 5.42 4.79 -17.44
C GLU A 163 6.57 5.73 -17.81
N SER A 164 7.34 6.15 -16.81
CA SER A 164 8.56 6.95 -17.00
C SER A 164 9.58 6.59 -15.94
N ASP A 165 10.82 6.33 -16.34
CA ASP A 165 11.93 5.96 -15.44
C ASP A 165 11.61 4.79 -14.49
N GLY A 166 10.86 3.81 -15.00
CA GLY A 166 10.42 2.63 -14.25
C GLY A 166 9.33 2.89 -13.21
N TRP A 167 8.74 4.11 -13.20
CA TRP A 167 7.56 4.48 -12.44
C TRP A 167 6.32 4.47 -13.31
N LEU A 168 5.38 3.60 -12.98
CA LEU A 168 4.01 3.66 -13.49
C LEU A 168 3.30 4.84 -12.84
N SER A 169 2.46 5.51 -13.62
CA SER A 169 1.69 6.67 -13.16
C SER A 169 0.24 6.58 -13.61
N GLY A 170 -0.64 7.15 -12.81
CA GLY A 170 -2.06 7.17 -13.10
C GLY A 170 -2.84 8.09 -12.20
N GLY A 171 -4.16 7.99 -12.26
CA GLY A 171 -5.06 8.86 -11.51
C GLY A 171 -6.24 8.13 -10.89
N PHE A 172 -6.71 8.61 -9.75
CA PHE A 172 -7.98 8.18 -9.20
C PHE A 172 -9.11 8.88 -9.95
N GLN A 173 -10.15 8.13 -10.29
CA GLN A 173 -11.36 8.66 -10.92
C GLN A 173 -12.55 8.36 -10.02
N LYS A 174 -13.25 9.43 -9.62
CA LYS A 174 -14.51 9.33 -8.89
C LYS A 174 -15.49 8.43 -9.67
N ASN A 175 -16.14 7.51 -8.97
CA ASN A 175 -17.16 6.65 -9.57
C ASN A 175 -18.33 6.41 -8.62
N ALA A 176 -19.47 6.02 -9.17
CA ALA A 176 -20.72 5.85 -8.43
C ALA A 176 -20.71 4.66 -7.44
N ILE A 177 -19.70 3.78 -7.51
CA ILE A 177 -19.59 2.56 -6.69
C ILE A 177 -18.76 2.84 -5.41
N GLY A 178 -18.81 4.08 -4.91
CA GLY A 178 -18.25 4.49 -3.62
C GLY A 178 -16.81 5.02 -3.64
N CYS A 179 -16.18 5.15 -4.81
CA CYS A 179 -14.90 5.87 -4.91
C CYS A 179 -15.17 7.36 -5.09
N ASP A 180 -14.98 8.16 -4.04
CA ASP A 180 -15.02 9.63 -4.09
C ASP A 180 -13.63 10.26 -4.29
N LEU A 181 -12.59 9.43 -4.47
CA LEU A 181 -11.22 9.89 -4.66
C LEU A 181 -10.97 10.39 -6.09
N ASN A 182 -10.40 11.59 -6.18
CA ASN A 182 -9.60 12.04 -7.31
C ASN A 182 -8.12 12.04 -6.94
N GLY A 183 -7.25 12.51 -7.84
CA GLY A 183 -5.83 12.69 -7.58
C GLY A 183 -4.95 11.80 -8.45
N ARG A 184 -3.69 11.65 -8.03
CA ARG A 184 -2.66 10.96 -8.83
C ARG A 184 -1.93 9.92 -8.00
N TRP A 185 -1.31 8.98 -8.68
CA TRP A 185 -0.44 8.00 -8.05
C TRP A 185 0.76 7.69 -8.94
N HIS A 186 1.87 7.34 -8.29
CA HIS A 186 3.09 6.84 -8.91
C HIS A 186 3.47 5.53 -8.20
N MET A 187 3.79 4.48 -8.94
CA MET A 187 4.17 3.20 -8.33
C MET A 187 5.27 2.47 -9.11
N ARG A 188 5.92 1.53 -8.42
CA ARG A 188 6.80 0.52 -9.01
C ARG A 188 6.40 -0.86 -8.51
N ARG A 189 6.79 -1.87 -9.28
CA ARG A 189 6.65 -3.29 -8.96
C ARG A 189 8.02 -3.92 -8.89
N VAL A 190 8.24 -4.77 -7.90
CA VAL A 190 9.48 -5.55 -7.74
C VAL A 190 9.11 -6.97 -7.36
N PRO A 191 9.56 -8.01 -8.10
CA PRO A 191 9.38 -9.39 -7.69
C PRO A 191 9.97 -9.66 -6.31
N LEU A 192 9.25 -10.38 -5.43
CA LEU A 192 9.72 -10.60 -4.05
C LEU A 192 11.04 -11.37 -3.98
N GLU A 193 11.31 -12.23 -4.96
CA GLU A 193 12.59 -12.95 -5.07
C GLU A 193 13.81 -12.01 -5.15
N GLN A 194 13.62 -10.77 -5.63
CA GLN A 194 14.68 -9.75 -5.69
C GLN A 194 14.89 -9.04 -4.35
N LEU A 195 14.04 -9.28 -3.35
CA LEU A 195 14.07 -8.62 -2.04
C LEU A 195 14.63 -9.52 -0.93
N SER A 196 15.56 -10.42 -1.28
CA SER A 196 16.11 -11.46 -0.41
C SER A 196 17.14 -10.98 0.62
N SER A 197 17.47 -9.69 0.66
CA SER A 197 18.40 -9.11 1.63
C SER A 197 18.03 -7.69 1.98
N TYR A 198 18.50 -7.23 3.14
CA TYR A 198 18.35 -5.83 3.57
C TYR A 198 18.87 -4.84 2.51
N TYR A 199 20.04 -5.11 1.92
CA TYR A 199 20.59 -4.26 0.86
C TYR A 199 19.67 -4.19 -0.36
N ALA A 200 19.07 -5.33 -0.73
CA ALA A 200 18.14 -5.36 -1.86
C ALA A 200 16.84 -4.61 -1.54
N ILE A 201 16.28 -4.78 -0.33
CA ILE A 201 15.11 -3.99 0.13
C ILE A 201 15.43 -2.49 0.10
N GLU A 202 16.61 -2.10 0.59
CA GLU A 202 17.07 -0.72 0.60
C GLU A 202 17.13 -0.14 -0.82
N LYS A 203 17.85 -0.84 -1.71
CA LYS A 203 18.11 -0.42 -3.09
C LYS A 203 16.84 -0.38 -3.94
N HIS A 204 15.96 -1.36 -3.78
CA HIS A 204 14.84 -1.57 -4.69
C HIS A 204 13.53 -0.97 -4.21
N VAL A 205 13.36 -0.74 -2.89
CA VAL A 205 12.09 -0.25 -2.31
C VAL A 205 12.30 1.03 -1.51
N ILE A 206 13.11 1.00 -0.46
CA ILE A 206 13.19 2.10 0.53
C ILE A 206 13.74 3.38 -0.11
N ARG A 207 14.91 3.29 -0.74
CA ARG A 207 15.55 4.46 -1.37
C ARG A 207 14.68 5.04 -2.49
N PRO A 208 14.23 4.26 -3.49
CA PRO A 208 13.38 4.80 -4.55
C PRO A 208 12.09 5.43 -4.03
N LEU A 209 11.44 4.82 -3.03
CA LEU A 209 10.21 5.36 -2.45
C LEU A 209 10.46 6.67 -1.70
N GLY A 210 11.52 6.73 -0.88
CA GLY A 210 11.89 7.94 -0.14
C GLY A 210 12.25 9.10 -1.08
N GLU A 211 13.08 8.84 -2.10
CA GLU A 211 13.45 9.83 -3.12
C GLU A 211 12.21 10.34 -3.88
N LYS A 212 11.31 9.44 -4.31
CA LYS A 212 10.10 9.84 -5.05
C LYS A 212 9.11 10.62 -4.19
N PHE A 213 8.94 10.22 -2.92
CA PHE A 213 8.09 10.96 -2.00
C PHE A 213 8.62 12.37 -1.77
N ASN A 214 9.93 12.50 -1.53
CA ASN A 214 10.58 13.79 -1.31
C ASN A 214 10.49 14.70 -2.55
N GLU A 215 10.70 14.16 -3.76
CA GLU A 215 10.51 14.86 -5.04
C GLU A 215 9.08 15.43 -5.16
N LEU A 216 8.06 14.59 -4.96
CA LEU A 216 6.66 14.98 -5.09
C LEU A 216 6.25 15.99 -4.00
N SER A 217 6.76 15.82 -2.79
CA SER A 217 6.51 16.76 -1.69
C SER A 217 7.08 18.14 -2.00
N GLY A 218 8.28 18.22 -2.58
CA GLY A 218 8.89 19.47 -3.04
C GLY A 218 8.07 20.18 -4.12
N ALA A 219 7.47 19.42 -5.04
CA ALA A 219 6.60 19.97 -6.09
C ALA A 219 5.26 20.52 -5.56
N LEU A 220 4.82 20.10 -4.38
CA LEU A 220 3.60 20.59 -3.71
C LEU A 220 3.81 21.84 -2.85
N ALA A 221 5.07 22.20 -2.55
CA ALA A 221 5.36 23.45 -1.86
C ALA A 221 4.98 24.63 -2.77
N PRO A 222 4.30 25.67 -2.26
CA PRO A 222 4.03 26.85 -3.06
C PRO A 222 5.37 27.42 -3.54
N ILE A 223 5.51 27.64 -4.85
CA ILE A 223 6.63 28.43 -5.39
C ILE A 223 6.61 29.73 -4.60
N ALA A 224 7.62 29.93 -3.74
CA ALA A 224 7.79 31.19 -3.04
C ALA A 224 7.72 32.26 -4.11
N LYS A 225 6.75 33.19 -4.02
CA LYS A 225 6.70 34.36 -4.87
C LYS A 225 8.07 35.01 -4.75
N THR A 226 8.92 34.82 -5.76
CA THR A 226 10.16 35.56 -5.91
C THR A 226 9.73 36.99 -6.12
N GLY A 227 9.74 37.75 -5.03
CA GLY A 227 9.65 39.19 -5.06
C GLY A 227 10.91 39.71 -5.71
N THR A 228 10.75 40.25 -6.92
CA THR A 228 11.50 41.38 -7.46
C THR A 228 10.54 42.16 -8.33
#